data_AF-A0A842PJ63-F1
#
_entry.id   AF-A0A842PJ63-F1
#
_cell.length_a   1.000
_cell.length_b   1.000
_cell.length_c   1.000
_cell.angle_alpha   90.00
_cell.angle_beta   90.00
_cell.angle_gamma   90.00
#
_symmetry.space_group_name_H-M   'P 1'
#
loop_
_entity.id
_entity.type
_entity.pdbx_description
1 polymer ?
#
loop_
_entity_poly.entity_id
_entity_poly.type
_entity_poly.pdbx_seq_one_letter_code
_entity_poly.pdbx_strand_id
1 'polypeptide(L)' 'MIVGMDVGGANTKVATSDGFVDTIYAPLWKKEVILSDVLSEAKQKFEIGERIEAVGVVMTGELCDCFETKREGVLY' A
#
# COMPACT_ATOMS: atom_id res chain seq x y z
N MET A 1 -5.41 -8.60 14.44
CA MET A 1 -4.76 -9.03 13.17
C MET A 1 -3.55 -8.18 12.81
N ILE A 2 -2.50 -8.76 12.23
CA ILE A 2 -1.35 -8.04 11.64
C ILE A 2 -1.54 -7.96 10.11
N VAL A 3 -1.24 -6.81 9.52
CA VAL A 3 -1.29 -6.60 8.06
C VAL A 3 0.12 -6.34 7.52
N GLY A 4 0.48 -7.00 6.43
CA GLY A 4 1.69 -6.75 5.64
C GLY A 4 1.35 -6.11 4.30
N MET A 5 2.10 -5.09 3.90
CA MET A 5 1.91 -4.39 2.63
C MET A 5 3.22 -4.27 1.85
N ASP A 6 3.17 -4.64 0.57
CA ASP A 6 4.22 -4.40 -0.43
C ASP A 6 3.72 -3.38 -1.46
N VAL A 7 4.19 -2.14 -1.33
CA VAL A 7 3.85 -1.02 -2.21
C VAL A 7 4.77 -1.03 -3.44
N GLY A 8 4.25 -1.54 -4.55
CA GLY A 8 4.92 -1.47 -5.85
C GLY A 8 4.59 -0.19 -6.62
N GLY A 9 5.17 -0.03 -7.81
CA GLY A 9 4.88 1.15 -8.66
C GLY A 9 3.47 1.17 -9.24
N ALA A 10 2.90 -0.01 -9.55
CA ALA A 10 1.57 -0.14 -10.16
C ALA A 10 0.52 -0.77 -9.23
N ASN A 11 0.97 -1.61 -8.31
CA ASN A 11 0.13 -2.50 -7.52
C ASN A 11 0.68 -2.59 -6.11
N THR A 12 -0.21 -2.48 -5.13
CA THR A 12 0.07 -2.76 -3.73
C THR A 12 -0.49 -4.11 -3.36
N LYS A 13 0.34 -5.00 -2.82
CA LYS A 13 -0.10 -6.31 -2.33
C LYS A 13 -0.29 -6.22 -0.84
N VAL A 14 -1.35 -6.85 -0.35
CA VAL A 14 -1.68 -6.88 1.06
C VAL A 14 -1.86 -8.33 1.49
N ALA A 15 -1.32 -8.67 2.65
CA ALA A 15 -1.47 -9.95 3.29
C ALA A 15 -1.82 -9.76 4.77
N THR A 16 -2.59 -10.66 5.33
CA THR A 16 -2.97 -10.63 6.74
C THR A 16 -2.43 -11.85 7.48
N SER A 17 -2.28 -11.75 8.80
CA SER A 17 -1.77 -12.85 9.64
C SER A 17 -2.67 -14.08 9.69
N ASP A 18 -3.95 -13.94 9.34
CA ASP A 18 -4.94 -15.03 9.25
C ASP A 18 -5.04 -15.64 7.84
N GLY A 19 -4.20 -15.20 6.90
CA GLY A 19 -4.00 -15.86 5.60
C GLY A 19 -4.76 -15.24 4.43
N PHE A 20 -5.42 -14.10 4.62
CA PHE A 20 -6.03 -13.37 3.50
C PHE A 20 -4.95 -12.63 2.68
N VAL A 21 -5.14 -12.59 1.36
CA VAL A 21 -4.27 -11.88 0.41
C VAL A 21 -5.10 -11.15 -0.63
N ASP A 22 -4.71 -9.91 -0.96
CA ASP A 22 -5.34 -9.11 -2.02
C ASP A 22 -4.30 -8.23 -2.74
N THR A 23 -4.67 -7.74 -3.91
CA THR A 23 -3.87 -6.81 -4.70
C THR A 23 -4.73 -5.61 -5.07
N ILE A 24 -4.26 -4.42 -4.67
CA ILE A 24 -4.88 -3.14 -4.96
C ILE A 24 -4.13 -2.49 -6.12
N TYR A 25 -4.83 -2.17 -7.21
CA TYR A 25 -4.25 -1.45 -8.34
C TYR A 25 -4.07 0.03 -7.97
N ALA A 26 -2.82 0.47 -7.93
CA ALA A 26 -2.40 1.76 -7.41
C ALA A 26 -1.17 2.28 -8.16
N PRO A 27 -1.35 2.78 -9.39
CA PRO A 27 -0.26 3.32 -10.19
C PRO A 27 0.23 4.67 -9.65
N LEU A 28 1.39 4.69 -8.98
CA LEU A 28 1.95 5.89 -8.36
C LEU A 28 2.13 7.04 -9.38
N TRP A 29 2.46 6.71 -10.64
CA TRP A 29 2.67 7.69 -11.70
C TRP A 29 1.40 8.41 -12.19
N LYS A 30 0.20 7.99 -11.76
CA LYS A 30 -1.04 8.65 -12.18
C LYS A 30 -1.50 9.73 -11.21
N LYS A 31 -1.12 9.64 -9.93
CA LYS A 31 -1.52 10.56 -8.87
C LYS A 31 -0.49 10.55 -7.74
N GLU A 32 -0.02 11.75 -7.39
CA GLU A 32 0.89 12.00 -6.26
C GLU A 32 0.31 11.70 -4.88
N VAL A 33 -0.96 11.27 -4.76
CA VAL A 33 -1.59 10.99 -3.44
C VAL A 33 -2.20 9.58 -3.41
N ILE A 34 -1.76 8.69 -4.31
CA ILE A 34 -2.37 7.37 -4.44
C ILE A 34 -2.09 6.49 -3.20
N LEU A 35 -0.99 6.75 -2.48
CA LEU A 35 -0.60 5.94 -1.33
C LEU A 35 -1.59 6.08 -0.17
N SER A 36 -2.05 7.29 0.15
CA SER A 36 -3.05 7.49 1.22
C SER A 36 -4.39 6.83 0.91
N ASP A 37 -4.79 6.84 -0.37
CA ASP A 37 -6.02 6.21 -0.84
C ASP A 37 -5.92 4.68 -0.70
N VAL A 38 -4.78 4.09 -1.09
CA VAL A 38 -4.51 2.65 -0.93
C VAL A 38 -4.53 2.23 0.53
N LEU A 39 -3.87 2.98 1.41
CA LEU A 39 -3.84 2.67 2.84
C LEU A 39 -5.25 2.77 3.45
N SER A 40 -6.04 3.75 3.00
CA SER A 40 -7.43 3.92 3.44
C SER A 40 -8.33 2.79 2.94
N GLU A 41 -8.18 2.37 1.68
CA GLU A 41 -8.90 1.24 1.10
C GLU A 41 -8.55 -0.06 1.82
N ALA A 42 -7.25 -0.31 2.06
CA ALA A 42 -6.79 -1.48 2.80
C ALA A 42 -7.41 -1.49 4.21
N LYS A 43 -7.35 -0.37 4.94
CA LYS A 43 -7.97 -0.28 6.26
C LYS A 43 -9.47 -0.59 6.21
N GLN A 44 -10.21 0.01 5.28
CA GLN A 44 -11.65 -0.21 5.15
C GLN A 44 -12.00 -1.66 4.80
N LYS A 45 -11.19 -2.32 3.96
CA LYS A 45 -11.37 -3.73 3.60
C LYS A 45 -11.07 -4.68 4.76
N PHE A 46 -10.00 -4.43 5.52
CA PHE A 46 -9.47 -5.40 6.49
C PHE A 46 -9.94 -5.19 7.92
N GLU A 47 -10.46 -4.01 8.27
CA GLU A 47 -11.02 -3.76 9.61
C GLU A 47 -12.50 -4.22 9.73
N ILE A 48 -13.02 -4.97 8.74
CA ILE A 48 -14.36 -5.57 8.77
C ILE A 48 -14.31 -6.88 9.58
N GLY A 49 -14.42 -6.78 10.91
CA GLY A 49 -14.62 -7.93 11.80
C GLY A 49 -13.52 -8.12 12.84
N GLU A 50 -12.28 -7.73 12.54
CA GLU A 50 -11.17 -7.70 13.49
C GLU A 50 -10.38 -6.40 13.40
N ARG A 51 -9.89 -5.94 14.55
CA ARG A 51 -9.05 -4.75 14.62
C ARG A 51 -7.64 -5.06 14.09
N ILE A 52 -7.10 -4.14 13.30
CA ILE A 52 -5.69 -4.15 12.90
C ILE A 52 -4.84 -3.72 14.11
N GLU A 53 -3.96 -4.61 14.56
CA GLU A 53 -3.08 -4.39 15.71
C GLU A 53 -1.75 -3.77 15.31
N ALA A 54 -1.23 -4.14 14.14
CA ALA A 54 0.02 -3.65 13.59
C ALA A 54 0.02 -3.76 12.07
N VAL A 55 0.81 -2.90 11.43
CA VAL A 55 1.05 -2.91 9.98
C VAL A 55 2.55 -2.92 9.72
N GLY A 56 3.01 -3.88 8.92
CA GLY A 56 4.35 -3.90 8.33
C GLY A 56 4.28 -3.43 6.88
N VAL A 57 5.14 -2.49 6.48
CA VAL A 57 5.15 -1.94 5.12
C VAL A 57 6.54 -1.99 4.54
N VAL A 58 6.63 -2.43 3.29
CA VAL A 58 7.78 -2.25 2.41
C VAL A 58 7.34 -1.54 1.14
N MET A 59 8.22 -0.73 0.56
CA MET A 59 7.97 -0.02 -0.68
C MET A 59 9.13 -0.23 -1.64
N THR A 60 8.81 -0.60 -2.87
CA THR A 60 9.77 -0.74 -3.97
C THR A 60 9.58 0.36 -5.01
N GLY A 61 8.33 0.66 -5.39
CA GLY A 61 8.02 1.72 -6.35
C GLY A 61 8.69 1.56 -7.72
N GLU A 62 9.03 0.33 -8.12
CA GLU A 62 9.79 0.10 -9.36
C GLU A 62 9.07 0.69 -10.59
N LEU A 63 9.87 1.25 -11.51
CA LEU A 63 9.43 1.86 -12.77
C LEU A 63 8.47 3.06 -12.60
N CYS A 64 8.51 3.71 -11.44
CA CYS A 64 7.85 5.00 -11.21
C CYS A 64 8.84 6.14 -11.39
N ASP A 65 8.99 6.59 -12.63
CA ASP A 65 9.80 7.77 -12.98
C ASP A 65 9.04 9.09 -12.73
N CYS A 66 8.00 9.05 -11.89
CA CYS A 66 7.12 10.18 -11.59
C CYS A 66 7.58 11.04 -10.42
N PHE A 67 8.61 10.61 -9.69
CA PHE A 67 9.19 11.35 -8.58
C PHE A 67 10.65 11.68 -8.87
N GLU A 68 11.05 12.92 -8.60
CA GLU A 68 12.42 13.40 -8.80
C GLU A 68 13.39 12.73 -7.82
N THR A 69 12.91 12.38 -6.62
CA THR A 69 13.73 11.70 -5.60
C THR A 69 12.99 10.56 -4.92
N LYS A 70 13.75 9.59 -4.38
CA LYS A 70 13.20 8.55 -3.50
C LYS A 70 12.47 9.11 -2.29
N ARG A 71 12.92 10.26 -1.76
CA ARG A 71 12.28 10.91 -0.62
C ARG A 71 10.89 11.42 -0.99
N GLU A 72 10.78 12.04 -2.16
CA GLU A 72 9.51 12.54 -2.68
C GLU A 72 8.50 11.40 -2.86
N GLY A 73 8.89 10.29 -3.50
CA GLY A 73 8.00 9.14 -3.66
C GLY A 73 7.64 8.39 -2.37
N VAL A 74 8.24 8.72 -1.23
CA VAL A 74 7.81 8.23 0.10
C VAL A 74 6.88 9.23 0.79
N LEU A 75 7.00 10.52 0.47
CA LEU A 75 6.19 11.60 1.06
C LEU A 75 4.84 11.78 0.35
N TYR A 76 4.77 11.42 -0.92
CA TYR A 76 3.63 11.60 -1.83
C TYR A 76 3.23 10.24 -2.43
#